data_AF-A0A8H9KTH9-F1
#
_entry.id   AF-A0A8H9KTH9-F1
#
_cell.length_a   1.000
_cell.length_b   1.000
_cell.length_c   1.000
_cell.angle_alpha   90.00
_cell.angle_beta   90.00
_cell.angle_gamma   90.00
#
_symmetry.space_group_name_H-M   'P 1'
#
loop_
_entity.id
_entity.type
_entity.pdbx_description
1 polymer ?
#
loop_
_entity_poly.entity_id
_entity_poly.type
_entity_poly.pdbx_seq_one_letter_code
_entity_poly.pdbx_strand_id
1 'polypeptide(L)'
;MKRTSLLILLSGLLFSTFLFSCKDDTFKPDSKEEAAKFESIEVIKTKPNAATNSLVEFSYDNQNRLIKAGFSEYVYDKNGKVEKVQVYTDKRELYSEYSYLYDQQGRLTEVKLTFLRNPNSMIDLAADKPVVASFTYPSGSKLPSMIITRDFKFSKEFDFGPKGFGAPQKKEYKYDGNNVTEVIITGTDNNPFEDNDRPYYARLFFKKGNKKHFLKGLYDKLGFNPLDYSEVISENQPELQASFQSREPITDIQPNWEQASKFVVAEDQKSRPVEVSVSIYPKDVSIHGTDYLLWSSMYKIKYKD
;
A
#
# COMPACT_ATOMS: atom_id res chain seq x y z
N MET A 1 -53.05 -49.18 42.14
CA MET A 1 -52.93 -47.89 42.84
C MET A 1 -51.55 -47.29 42.57
N LYS A 2 -51.50 -46.06 42.04
CA LYS A 2 -50.40 -45.04 42.02
C LYS A 2 -49.01 -45.48 41.46
N ARG A 3 -48.58 -44.95 40.30
CA ARG A 3 -47.93 -43.64 40.01
C ARG A 3 -46.43 -43.63 40.38
N THR A 4 -45.48 -43.68 39.43
CA THR A 4 -44.84 -42.63 38.56
C THR A 4 -43.47 -42.16 39.08
N SER A 5 -42.51 -42.05 38.14
CA SER A 5 -41.35 -41.11 38.04
C SER A 5 -40.16 -41.29 39.01
N LEU A 6 -38.91 -41.54 38.58
CA LEU A 6 -37.94 -40.77 37.75
C LEU A 6 -37.05 -39.81 38.58
N LEU A 7 -35.73 -40.07 38.63
CA LEU A 7 -34.58 -39.17 38.35
C LEU A 7 -33.26 -39.85 38.82
N ILE A 8 -32.34 -40.27 37.93
CA ILE A 8 -31.23 -39.55 37.23
C ILE A 8 -30.01 -39.22 38.11
N LEU A 9 -28.84 -39.76 37.70
CA LEU A 9 -27.52 -39.12 37.65
C LEU A 9 -26.55 -40.08 36.93
N LEU A 10 -26.50 -40.08 35.59
CA LEU A 10 -25.54 -39.36 34.75
C LEU A 10 -24.06 -39.47 35.20
N SER A 11 -23.37 -40.51 34.73
CA SER A 11 -21.91 -40.54 34.57
C SER A 11 -21.60 -41.04 33.16
N GLY A 12 -21.48 -40.10 32.22
CA GLY A 12 -21.22 -40.37 30.80
C GLY A 12 -19.95 -39.65 30.34
N LEU A 13 -19.07 -40.43 29.73
CA LEU A 13 -18.05 -40.12 28.70
C LEU A 13 -17.79 -38.66 28.35
N LEU A 14 -16.50 -38.32 28.19
CA LEU A 14 -15.92 -37.53 27.08
C LEU A 14 -14.39 -37.50 27.31
N PHE A 15 -13.66 -38.53 26.89
CA PHE A 15 -12.97 -38.58 25.59
C PHE A 15 -12.38 -37.25 25.14
N SER A 16 -11.05 -37.22 25.22
CA SER A 16 -10.13 -36.27 24.61
C SER A 16 -10.46 -35.98 23.15
N THR A 17 -10.93 -34.76 22.88
CA THR A 17 -10.74 -34.13 21.58
C THR A 17 -9.97 -32.85 21.80
N PHE A 18 -8.75 -32.83 21.28
CA PHE A 18 -7.99 -31.63 21.02
C PHE A 18 -8.90 -30.66 20.24
N LEU A 19 -9.42 -29.65 20.90
CA LEU A 19 -10.02 -28.49 20.24
C LEU A 19 -8.87 -27.68 19.63
N PHE A 20 -8.34 -28.15 18.49
CA PHE A 20 -7.91 -27.22 17.46
C PHE A 20 -9.18 -26.48 17.08
N SER A 21 -9.38 -25.31 17.67
CA SER A 21 -10.26 -24.31 17.09
C SER A 21 -9.65 -23.98 15.73
N CYS A 22 -10.14 -24.67 14.68
CA CYS A 22 -10.28 -24.07 13.37
C CYS A 22 -11.09 -22.80 13.62
N LYS A 23 -10.39 -21.68 13.85
CA LYS A 23 -10.99 -20.38 13.67
C LYS A 23 -11.43 -20.36 12.22
N ASP A 24 -12.74 -20.36 12.01
CA ASP A 24 -13.32 -20.15 10.71
C ASP A 24 -12.65 -18.93 10.08
N ASP A 25 -11.95 -19.19 8.98
CA ASP A 25 -11.19 -18.25 8.19
C ASP A 25 -12.16 -17.41 7.34
N THR A 26 -13.07 -16.72 8.03
CA THR A 26 -14.14 -15.94 7.40
C THR A 26 -13.86 -14.46 7.55
N PHE A 27 -12.72 -14.03 6.99
CA PHE A 27 -12.70 -12.69 6.42
C PHE A 27 -13.61 -12.70 5.18
N LYS A 28 -14.89 -12.42 5.39
CA LYS A 28 -15.78 -11.97 4.32
C LYS A 28 -15.67 -10.44 4.28
N PRO A 29 -15.16 -9.84 3.19
CA PRO A 29 -15.29 -8.40 3.02
C PRO A 29 -16.78 -8.03 3.12
N ASP A 30 -17.09 -6.91 3.79
CA ASP A 30 -18.47 -6.47 4.05
C ASP A 30 -19.32 -6.54 2.76
N SER A 31 -20.30 -7.42 2.76
CA SER A 31 -20.99 -7.92 1.56
C SER A 31 -22.08 -6.99 1.02
N LYS A 32 -21.96 -5.67 1.23
CA LYS A 32 -23.00 -4.70 0.80
C LYS A 32 -22.52 -3.60 -0.14
N GLU A 33 -21.21 -3.45 -0.33
CA GLU A 33 -20.66 -2.51 -1.32
C GLU A 33 -19.83 -3.32 -2.31
N GLU A 34 -20.33 -3.51 -3.53
CA GLU A 34 -19.50 -4.01 -4.62
C GLU A 34 -18.44 -2.93 -4.87
N ALA A 35 -17.20 -3.18 -4.43
CA ALA A 35 -16.11 -2.21 -4.63
C ALA A 35 -16.08 -1.80 -6.10
N ALA A 36 -16.15 -0.49 -6.34
CA ALA A 36 -16.18 0.06 -7.69
C ALA A 36 -15.00 -0.47 -8.51
N LYS A 37 -15.31 -0.98 -9.71
CA LYS A 37 -14.30 -1.53 -10.61
C LYS A 37 -13.70 -0.41 -11.43
N PHE A 38 -12.38 -0.22 -11.31
CA PHE A 38 -11.66 0.69 -12.18
C PHE A 38 -11.55 0.09 -13.58
N GLU A 39 -11.73 0.90 -14.61
CA GLU A 39 -11.24 0.60 -15.95
C GLU A 39 -9.79 1.05 -16.05
N SER A 40 -9.54 2.31 -15.67
CA SER A 40 -8.20 2.90 -15.67
C SER A 40 -8.07 4.03 -14.64
N ILE A 41 -6.82 4.28 -14.24
CA ILE A 41 -6.43 5.45 -13.46
C ILE A 41 -5.25 6.10 -14.17
N GLU A 42 -5.43 7.35 -14.59
CA GLU A 42 -4.35 8.20 -15.10
C GLU A 42 -3.74 8.96 -13.91
N VAL A 43 -2.45 8.75 -13.67
CA VAL A 43 -1.68 9.42 -12.61
C VAL A 43 -0.81 10.49 -13.24
N ILE A 44 -1.13 11.74 -12.95
CA ILE A 44 -0.39 12.90 -13.44
C ILE A 44 0.33 13.51 -12.24
N LYS A 45 1.67 13.45 -12.26
CA LYS A 45 2.51 14.15 -11.29
C LYS A 45 3.20 15.31 -12.00
N THR A 46 3.08 16.51 -11.43
CA THR A 46 3.70 17.72 -11.99
C THR A 46 4.70 18.28 -11.00
N LYS A 47 5.83 18.72 -11.53
CA LYS A 47 6.81 19.59 -10.90
C LYS A 47 7.06 20.78 -11.84
N PRO A 48 7.63 21.89 -11.39
CA PRO A 48 7.98 22.99 -12.28
C PRO A 48 8.89 22.50 -13.39
N ASN A 49 8.49 22.85 -14.61
CA ASN A 49 9.12 22.49 -15.87
C ASN A 49 9.06 21.00 -16.27
N ALA A 50 8.32 20.14 -15.55
CA ALA A 50 8.11 18.75 -16.00
C ALA A 50 6.82 18.12 -15.46
N ALA A 51 6.19 17.29 -16.28
CA ALA A 51 5.07 16.45 -15.87
C ALA A 51 5.37 14.99 -16.26
N THR A 52 5.08 14.07 -15.35
CA THR A 52 5.05 12.64 -15.64
C THR A 52 3.60 12.18 -15.64
N ASN A 53 3.21 11.47 -16.69
CA ASN A 53 1.89 10.89 -16.83
C ASN A 53 2.03 9.37 -16.93
N SER A 54 1.17 8.64 -16.23
CA SER A 54 1.13 7.17 -16.27
C SER A 54 -0.31 6.70 -16.24
N LEU A 55 -0.72 5.97 -17.28
CA LEU A 55 -2.02 5.31 -17.33
C LEU A 55 -1.89 3.89 -16.78
N VAL A 56 -2.72 3.55 -15.80
CA VAL A 56 -2.81 2.21 -15.22
C VAL A 56 -4.18 1.63 -15.58
N GLU A 57 -4.20 0.58 -16.39
CA GLU A 57 -5.43 -0.14 -16.75
C GLU A 57 -5.66 -1.33 -15.83
N PHE A 58 -6.92 -1.62 -15.52
CA PHE A 58 -7.33 -2.64 -14.54
C PHE A 58 -8.19 -3.75 -15.18
N SER A 59 -7.82 -5.00 -14.91
CA SER A 59 -8.59 -6.18 -15.32
C SER A 59 -8.96 -7.04 -14.13
N TYR A 60 -10.15 -7.63 -14.18
CA TYR A 60 -10.70 -8.46 -13.12
C TYR A 60 -11.13 -9.81 -13.69
N ASP A 61 -11.11 -10.85 -12.86
CA ASP A 61 -11.68 -12.15 -13.20
C ASP A 61 -13.21 -12.18 -13.00
N ASN A 62 -13.82 -13.33 -13.28
CA ASN A 62 -15.25 -13.57 -13.08
C ASN A 62 -15.71 -13.56 -11.61
N GLN A 63 -14.77 -13.59 -10.66
CA GLN A 63 -15.01 -13.45 -9.22
C GLN A 63 -14.78 -12.01 -8.75
N ASN A 64 -14.59 -11.06 -9.67
CA ASN A 64 -14.32 -9.66 -9.39
C ASN A 64 -13.02 -9.43 -8.60
N ARG A 65 -12.04 -10.32 -8.72
CA ARG A 65 -10.68 -10.16 -8.17
C ARG A 65 -9.79 -9.47 -9.19
N LEU A 66 -8.92 -8.59 -8.73
CA LEU A 66 -7.98 -7.85 -9.59
C LEU A 66 -6.92 -8.82 -10.12
N ILE A 67 -6.89 -9.09 -11.42
CA ILE A 67 -5.87 -9.97 -12.02
C ILE A 67 -4.75 -9.20 -12.71
N LYS A 68 -4.96 -7.91 -13.03
CA LYS A 68 -3.95 -7.07 -13.67
C LYS A 68 -4.16 -5.60 -13.35
N ALA A 69 -3.07 -4.88 -13.08
CA ALA A 69 -3.00 -3.42 -13.00
C ALA A 69 -1.73 -2.92 -13.71
N GLY A 70 -1.88 -2.23 -14.83
CA GLY A 70 -0.75 -1.78 -15.66
C GLY A 70 0.12 -2.96 -16.13
N PHE A 71 1.39 -3.00 -15.74
CA PHE A 71 2.32 -4.08 -16.06
C PHE A 71 2.34 -5.23 -15.03
N SER A 72 1.58 -5.09 -13.95
CA SER A 72 1.51 -6.07 -12.86
C SER A 72 0.36 -7.05 -13.07
N GLU A 73 0.63 -8.34 -12.97
CA GLU A 73 -0.35 -9.42 -12.96
C GLU A 73 -0.36 -10.09 -11.57
N TYR A 74 -1.56 -10.36 -11.05
CA TYR A 74 -1.77 -10.85 -9.69
C TYR A 74 -2.18 -12.32 -9.73
N VAL A 75 -1.41 -13.16 -9.05
CA VAL A 75 -1.69 -14.59 -8.92
C VAL A 75 -2.15 -14.88 -7.51
N TYR A 76 -3.28 -15.57 -7.40
CA TYR A 76 -3.94 -15.85 -6.13
C TYR A 76 -3.70 -17.29 -5.68
N ASP A 77 -3.53 -17.49 -4.39
CA ASP A 77 -3.52 -18.81 -3.77
C ASP A 77 -4.93 -19.42 -3.71
N LYS A 78 -5.00 -20.65 -3.21
CA LYS A 78 -6.25 -21.39 -2.99
C LYS A 78 -7.22 -20.72 -2.01
N ASN A 79 -6.72 -19.83 -1.14
CA ASN A 79 -7.51 -19.10 -0.16
C ASN A 79 -7.97 -17.73 -0.69
N GLY A 80 -7.63 -17.40 -1.94
CA GLY A 80 -7.99 -16.13 -2.58
C GLY A 80 -7.14 -14.95 -2.14
N LYS A 81 -5.97 -15.18 -1.52
CA LYS A 81 -4.96 -14.14 -1.23
C LYS A 81 -3.97 -14.05 -2.37
N VAL A 82 -3.41 -12.86 -2.62
CA VAL A 82 -2.37 -12.70 -3.64
C VAL A 82 -1.12 -13.42 -3.16
N GLU A 83 -0.74 -14.51 -3.82
CA GLU A 83 0.47 -15.27 -3.52
C GLU A 83 1.71 -14.59 -4.12
N LYS A 84 1.55 -14.07 -5.34
CA LYS A 84 2.63 -13.40 -6.06
C LYS A 84 2.11 -12.36 -7.05
N VAL A 85 2.96 -11.38 -7.32
CA VAL A 85 2.76 -10.36 -8.34
C VAL A 85 3.89 -10.45 -9.35
N GLN A 86 3.54 -10.57 -10.63
CA GLN A 86 4.46 -10.64 -11.76
C GLN A 86 4.42 -9.32 -12.52
N VAL A 87 5.57 -8.69 -12.69
CA VAL A 87 5.70 -7.42 -13.42
C VAL A 87 6.36 -7.70 -14.76
N TYR A 88 5.74 -7.24 -15.83
CA TYR A 88 6.18 -7.45 -17.21
C TYR A 88 6.72 -6.17 -17.86
N THR A 89 7.57 -6.34 -18.85
CA THR A 89 7.93 -5.25 -19.77
C THR A 89 6.77 -4.93 -20.73
N ASP A 90 6.90 -3.83 -21.46
CA ASP A 90 6.03 -3.48 -22.61
C ASP A 90 5.96 -4.59 -23.66
N LYS A 91 7.06 -5.31 -23.88
CA LYS A 91 7.17 -6.49 -24.75
C LYS A 91 6.62 -7.79 -24.14
N ARG A 92 5.92 -7.70 -22.99
CA ARG A 92 5.33 -8.85 -22.27
C ARG A 92 6.35 -9.88 -21.78
N GLU A 93 7.56 -9.43 -21.49
CA GLU A 93 8.58 -10.28 -20.90
C GLU A 93 8.56 -10.15 -19.38
N LEU A 94 8.65 -11.25 -18.63
CA LEU A 94 8.70 -11.19 -17.17
C LEU A 94 9.95 -10.40 -16.75
N TYR A 95 9.74 -9.30 -16.05
CA TYR A 95 10.78 -8.41 -15.54
C TYR A 95 11.09 -8.68 -14.07
N SER A 96 10.07 -8.78 -13.22
CA SER A 96 10.26 -9.15 -11.81
C SER A 96 9.08 -9.94 -11.27
N GLU A 97 9.31 -10.75 -10.24
CA GLU A 97 8.26 -11.44 -9.49
C GLU A 97 8.47 -11.19 -8.00
N TYR A 98 7.36 -10.96 -7.30
CA TYR A 98 7.33 -10.73 -5.87
C TYR A 98 6.38 -11.71 -5.21
N SER A 99 6.84 -12.44 -4.20
CA SER A 99 5.97 -13.25 -3.34
C SER A 99 5.45 -12.44 -2.15
N TYR A 100 4.20 -12.67 -1.78
CA TYR A 100 3.48 -11.97 -0.73
C TYR A 100 3.16 -12.97 0.38
N LEU A 101 3.63 -12.68 1.59
CA LEU A 101 3.47 -13.56 2.74
C LEU A 101 2.53 -12.93 3.75
N TYR A 102 1.65 -13.73 4.34
CA TYR A 102 0.63 -13.26 5.27
C TYR A 102 0.78 -13.96 6.62
N ASP A 103 0.35 -13.29 7.69
CA ASP A 103 0.19 -13.94 8.98
C ASP A 103 -1.11 -14.75 9.07
N GLN A 104 -1.32 -15.39 10.22
CA GLN A 104 -2.52 -16.18 10.53
C GLN A 104 -3.81 -15.36 10.57
N GLN A 105 -3.73 -14.03 10.54
CA GLN A 105 -4.88 -13.13 10.49
C GLN A 105 -5.14 -12.61 9.06
N GLY A 106 -4.37 -13.11 8.08
CA GLY A 106 -4.48 -12.74 6.67
C GLY A 106 -3.94 -11.35 6.36
N ARG A 107 -3.07 -10.80 7.21
CA ARG A 107 -2.40 -9.50 7.05
C ARG A 107 -1.05 -9.70 6.37
N LEU A 108 -0.72 -8.86 5.39
CA LEU A 108 0.55 -8.93 4.65
C LEU A 108 1.71 -8.65 5.61
N THR A 109 2.68 -9.56 5.75
CA THR A 109 3.83 -9.40 6.65
C THR A 109 5.11 -9.10 5.90
N GLU A 110 5.31 -9.72 4.73
CA GLU A 110 6.52 -9.56 3.92
C GLU A 110 6.19 -9.60 2.43
N VAL A 111 6.93 -8.79 1.66
CA VAL A 111 7.05 -8.93 0.21
C VAL A 111 8.50 -9.29 -0.10
N LYS A 112 8.70 -10.39 -0.83
CA LYS A 112 10.04 -10.86 -1.22
C LYS A 112 10.20 -10.85 -2.73
N LEU A 113 11.34 -10.36 -3.22
CA LEU A 113 11.71 -10.45 -4.62
C LEU A 113 12.11 -11.89 -4.95
N THR A 114 11.34 -12.59 -5.77
CA THR A 114 11.60 -14.00 -6.13
C THR A 114 12.22 -14.16 -7.51
N PHE A 115 12.09 -13.16 -8.36
CA PHE A 115 12.71 -13.13 -9.68
C PHE A 115 13.00 -11.69 -10.09
N LEU A 116 14.13 -11.48 -10.76
CA LEU A 116 14.47 -10.22 -11.40
C LEU A 116 15.26 -10.47 -12.68
N ARG A 117 14.72 -10.03 -13.81
CA ARG A 117 15.43 -10.00 -15.08
C ARG A 117 16.43 -8.85 -15.04
N ASN A 118 17.72 -9.19 -14.97
CA ASN A 118 18.79 -8.21 -14.99
C ASN A 118 19.80 -8.55 -16.09
N PRO A 119 19.53 -8.18 -17.36
CA PRO A 119 20.30 -8.67 -18.51
C PRO A 119 21.75 -8.16 -18.51
N ASN A 120 22.04 -7.08 -17.77
CA ASN A 120 23.32 -6.38 -17.77
C ASN A 120 24.14 -6.60 -16.48
N SER A 121 23.68 -7.47 -15.57
CA SER A 121 24.35 -7.72 -14.29
C SER A 121 24.74 -9.19 -14.13
N MET A 122 25.93 -9.42 -13.59
CA MET A 122 26.34 -10.75 -13.13
C MET A 122 25.79 -11.10 -11.74
N ILE A 123 25.13 -10.14 -11.07
CA ILE A 123 24.53 -10.31 -9.75
C ILE A 123 23.04 -10.59 -9.90
N ASP A 124 22.63 -11.78 -9.47
CA ASP A 124 21.22 -12.12 -9.27
C ASP A 124 20.74 -11.59 -7.92
N LEU A 125 20.08 -10.43 -7.95
CA LEU A 125 19.52 -9.80 -6.75
C LEU A 125 18.36 -10.59 -6.12
N ALA A 126 17.80 -11.57 -6.82
CA ALA A 126 16.69 -12.39 -6.35
C ALA A 126 17.13 -13.75 -5.78
N ALA A 127 18.42 -14.12 -5.87
CA ALA A 127 18.95 -15.45 -5.53
C ALA A 127 18.52 -15.93 -4.13
N ASP A 128 18.64 -15.06 -3.12
CA ASP A 128 18.29 -15.36 -1.73
C ASP A 128 16.87 -14.92 -1.34
N LYS A 129 16.03 -14.59 -2.33
CA LYS A 129 14.65 -14.12 -2.15
C LYS A 129 14.52 -13.01 -1.10
N PRO A 130 15.25 -11.90 -1.25
CA PRO A 130 15.34 -10.88 -0.22
C PRO A 130 13.98 -10.23 0.08
N VAL A 131 13.77 -9.89 1.35
CA VAL A 131 12.62 -9.08 1.78
C VAL A 131 12.83 -7.65 1.28
N VAL A 132 11.92 -7.20 0.41
CA VAL A 132 11.89 -5.83 -0.13
C VAL A 132 10.90 -4.95 0.61
N ALA A 133 9.94 -5.55 1.31
CA ALA A 133 9.06 -4.84 2.24
C ALA A 133 8.66 -5.71 3.43
N SER A 134 8.56 -5.11 4.61
CA SER A 134 8.01 -5.75 5.81
C SER A 134 7.00 -4.85 6.51
N PHE A 135 6.01 -5.47 7.13
CA PHE A 135 4.84 -4.81 7.70
C PHE A 135 4.68 -5.24 9.16
N THR A 136 4.55 -4.26 10.06
CA THR A 136 4.33 -4.51 11.49
C THR A 136 2.97 -3.98 11.90
N TYR A 137 2.26 -4.75 12.71
CA TYR A 137 0.91 -4.45 13.16
C TYR A 137 0.84 -4.43 14.69
N PRO A 138 0.12 -3.46 15.28
CA PRO A 138 -0.30 -3.56 16.67
C PRO A 138 -1.16 -4.82 16.89
N SER A 139 -1.18 -5.33 18.12
CA SER A 139 -2.02 -6.49 18.48
C SER A 139 -3.48 -6.25 18.12
N GLY A 140 -4.09 -7.17 17.37
CA GLY A 140 -5.49 -7.10 16.93
C GLY A 140 -5.81 -6.07 15.85
N SER A 141 -4.85 -5.23 15.43
CA SER A 141 -5.06 -4.25 14.35
C SER A 141 -5.02 -4.91 12.97
N LYS A 142 -5.87 -4.44 12.05
CA LYS A 142 -5.78 -4.78 10.62
C LYS A 142 -4.89 -3.81 9.83
N LEU A 143 -4.52 -2.67 10.43
CA LEU A 143 -3.74 -1.62 9.81
C LEU A 143 -2.29 -1.68 10.31
N PRO A 144 -1.29 -1.59 9.42
CA PRO A 144 0.11 -1.66 9.82
C PRO A 144 0.50 -0.38 10.57
N SER A 145 1.18 -0.49 11.70
CA SER A 145 1.78 0.67 12.36
C SER A 145 3.09 1.09 11.72
N MET A 146 3.74 0.18 10.98
CA MET A 146 5.02 0.44 10.35
C MET A 146 5.18 -0.39 9.08
N ILE A 147 5.76 0.23 8.05
CA ILE A 147 6.22 -0.42 6.82
C ILE A 147 7.70 -0.08 6.64
N ILE A 148 8.54 -1.08 6.37
CA ILE A 148 9.94 -0.88 6.00
C ILE A 148 10.12 -1.37 4.58
N THR A 149 10.66 -0.55 3.67
CA THR A 149 10.92 -0.92 2.27
C THR A 149 12.37 -0.77 1.89
N ARG A 150 12.78 -1.49 0.83
CA ARG A 150 14.11 -1.37 0.20
C ARG A 150 13.93 -1.27 -1.30
N ASP A 151 14.20 -0.09 -1.84
CA ASP A 151 14.09 0.16 -3.28
C ASP A 151 15.35 -0.29 -4.02
N PHE A 152 15.23 -0.50 -5.33
CA PHE A 152 16.40 -0.74 -6.17
C PHE A 152 17.24 0.53 -6.35
N LYS A 153 18.56 0.36 -6.30
CA LYS A 153 19.51 1.32 -6.86
C LYS A 153 19.77 0.92 -8.31
N PHE A 154 19.87 1.90 -9.18
CA PHE A 154 20.11 1.72 -10.61
C PHE A 154 21.49 2.28 -10.98
N SER A 155 22.13 1.68 -11.97
CA SER A 155 23.35 2.26 -12.55
C SER A 155 23.00 3.35 -13.56
N LYS A 156 23.78 4.43 -13.59
CA LYS A 156 23.74 5.43 -14.67
C LYS A 156 24.44 4.94 -15.94
N GLU A 157 25.31 3.94 -15.82
CA GLU A 157 26.27 3.53 -16.86
C GLU A 157 25.79 2.33 -17.71
N PHE A 158 24.75 1.62 -17.29
CA PHE A 158 24.20 0.47 -18.00
C PHE A 158 22.69 0.69 -18.17
N ASP A 159 22.20 0.60 -19.41
CA ASP A 159 20.79 0.71 -19.82
C ASP A 159 19.81 0.11 -18.79
N PHE A 160 19.43 0.94 -17.80
CA PHE A 160 18.36 0.80 -16.82
C PHE A 160 18.24 -0.55 -16.07
N GLY A 161 19.36 -1.15 -15.65
CA GLY A 161 19.37 -2.32 -14.76
C GLY A 161 19.52 -1.96 -13.27
N PRO A 162 18.80 -2.63 -12.35
CA PRO A 162 19.05 -2.49 -10.92
C PRO A 162 20.42 -3.08 -10.56
N LYS A 163 21.26 -2.32 -9.84
CA LYS A 163 22.61 -2.73 -9.42
C LYS A 163 22.66 -3.31 -8.01
N GLY A 164 21.62 -3.09 -7.22
CA GLY A 164 21.55 -3.49 -5.82
C GLY A 164 20.31 -2.92 -5.14
N PHE A 165 20.22 -3.13 -3.83
CA PHE A 165 19.20 -2.49 -2.98
C PHE A 165 19.77 -1.23 -2.33
N GLY A 166 18.95 -0.20 -2.24
CA GLY A 166 19.23 0.95 -1.40
C GLY A 166 19.10 0.63 0.08
N ALA A 167 19.46 1.60 0.91
CA ALA A 167 19.19 1.56 2.33
C ALA A 167 17.65 1.52 2.60
N PRO A 168 17.23 0.89 3.71
CA PRO A 168 15.82 0.77 4.02
C PRO A 168 15.19 2.12 4.37
N GLN A 169 13.95 2.33 3.91
CA GLN A 169 13.09 3.43 4.33
C GLN A 169 12.01 2.91 5.26
N LYS A 170 11.84 3.55 6.41
CA LYS A 170 10.82 3.24 7.42
C LYS A 170 9.71 4.28 7.34
N LYS A 171 8.46 3.83 7.23
CA LYS A 171 7.25 4.65 7.38
C LYS A 171 6.48 4.17 8.61
N GLU A 172 6.24 5.07 9.56
CA GLU A 172 5.43 4.82 10.76
C GLU A 172 4.12 5.57 10.65
N TYR A 173 3.01 4.89 10.94
CA TYR A 173 1.67 5.40 10.73
C TYR A 173 0.95 5.63 12.07
N LYS A 174 0.26 6.76 12.17
CA LYS A 174 -0.71 7.03 13.23
C LYS A 174 -2.10 7.18 12.63
N TYR A 175 -3.10 6.79 13.42
CA TYR A 175 -4.47 6.66 12.98
C TYR A 175 -5.47 7.33 13.91
N ASP A 176 -6.56 7.82 13.33
CA ASP A 176 -7.85 8.06 14.00
C ASP A 176 -8.88 7.12 13.37
N GLY A 177 -9.23 6.05 14.09
CA GLY A 177 -9.98 4.93 13.53
C GLY A 177 -9.22 4.27 12.36
N ASN A 178 -9.85 4.24 11.18
CA ASN A 178 -9.26 3.69 9.95
C ASN A 178 -8.61 4.76 9.04
N ASN A 179 -8.43 5.98 9.54
CA ASN A 179 -7.85 7.08 8.79
C ASN A 179 -6.44 7.37 9.27
N VAL A 180 -5.48 7.38 8.35
CA VAL A 180 -4.12 7.86 8.62
C VAL A 180 -4.20 9.35 8.98
N THR A 181 -3.66 9.72 10.13
CA THR A 181 -3.55 11.12 10.59
C THR A 181 -2.12 11.63 10.50
N GLU A 182 -1.14 10.74 10.61
CA GLU A 182 0.27 11.07 10.50
C GLU A 182 1.07 9.92 9.87
N VAL A 183 2.04 10.27 9.02
CA VAL A 183 3.10 9.36 8.56
C VAL A 183 4.45 9.97 8.88
N ILE A 184 5.28 9.23 9.60
CA ILE A 184 6.66 9.59 9.91
C ILE A 184 7.56 8.73 9.03
N ILE A 185 8.34 9.37 8.18
CA ILE A 185 9.27 8.72 7.25
C ILE A 185 10.68 8.97 7.75
N THR A 186 11.44 7.89 7.93
CA THR A 186 12.85 7.93 8.30
C THR A 186 13.63 6.99 7.40
N GLY A 187 14.73 7.45 6.84
CA GLY A 187 15.62 6.61 6.05
C GLY A 187 16.62 7.47 5.31
N THR A 188 16.85 7.11 4.06
CA THR A 188 17.74 7.83 3.17
C THR A 188 16.96 8.40 2.00
N ASP A 189 17.47 9.48 1.42
CA ASP A 189 17.01 9.99 0.14
C ASP A 189 17.32 8.93 -0.90
N ASN A 190 16.27 8.19 -1.28
CA ASN A 190 16.35 7.07 -2.20
C ASN A 190 16.44 7.57 -3.63
N ASN A 191 17.33 8.52 -3.93
CA ASN A 191 17.69 8.79 -5.31
C ASN A 191 18.28 7.48 -5.87
N PRO A 192 17.59 6.82 -6.83
CA PRO A 192 18.00 5.51 -7.31
C PRO A 192 19.35 5.55 -8.04
N PHE A 193 19.77 6.73 -8.50
CA PHE A 193 20.96 6.92 -9.33
C PHE A 193 22.16 7.52 -8.60
N GLU A 194 22.01 7.91 -7.32
CA GLU A 194 23.12 8.41 -6.51
C GLU A 194 23.66 7.32 -5.58
N ASP A 195 24.98 7.26 -5.48
CA ASP A 195 25.71 6.33 -4.62
C ASP A 195 25.69 6.76 -3.14
N ASN A 196 25.49 8.05 -2.88
CA ASN A 196 25.51 8.60 -1.54
C ASN A 196 24.12 8.65 -0.94
N ASP A 197 23.82 7.67 -0.09
CA ASP A 197 22.62 7.65 0.73
C ASP A 197 22.69 8.77 1.78
N ARG A 198 21.96 9.85 1.55
CA ARG A 198 21.85 10.97 2.48
C ARG A 198 20.67 10.76 3.42
N PRO A 199 20.77 11.06 4.72
CA PRO A 199 19.62 11.00 5.61
C PRO A 199 18.42 11.80 5.07
N TYR A 200 17.24 11.25 5.26
CA TYR A 200 15.96 11.86 4.90
C TYR A 200 14.92 11.58 5.98
N TYR A 201 14.30 12.66 6.43
CA TYR A 201 13.22 12.63 7.40
C TYR A 201 12.04 13.39 6.83
N ALA A 202 10.84 12.83 6.91
CA ALA A 202 9.63 13.54 6.58
C ALA A 202 8.50 13.24 7.56
N ARG A 203 7.62 14.21 7.75
CA ARG A 203 6.38 14.04 8.49
C ARG A 203 5.23 14.57 7.65
N LEU A 204 4.26 13.71 7.39
CA LEU A 204 3.05 14.02 6.66
C LEU A 204 1.88 14.00 7.64
N PHE A 205 1.08 15.05 7.67
CA PHE A 205 -0.12 15.14 8.51
C PHE A 205 -1.33 15.23 7.61
N PHE A 206 -2.39 14.49 7.96
CA PHE A 206 -3.61 14.41 7.18
C PHE A 206 -4.81 14.79 8.03
N LYS A 207 -5.66 15.65 7.48
CA LYS A 207 -6.99 15.89 8.02
C LYS A 207 -7.99 15.08 7.21
N LYS A 208 -8.72 14.18 7.87
CA LYS A 208 -9.72 13.33 7.21
C LYS A 208 -10.82 14.18 6.58
N GLY A 209 -11.18 13.87 5.34
CA GLY A 209 -12.40 14.37 4.72
C GLY A 209 -13.60 13.50 5.07
N ASN A 210 -14.74 13.80 4.45
CA ASN A 210 -16.01 13.09 4.66
C ASN A 210 -16.34 12.05 3.57
N LYS A 211 -15.53 11.97 2.50
CA LYS A 211 -15.73 11.04 1.39
C LYS A 211 -14.88 9.79 1.56
N LYS A 212 -15.38 8.64 1.12
CA LYS A 212 -14.58 7.39 1.10
C LYS A 212 -13.42 7.53 0.11
N HIS A 213 -12.24 7.04 0.48
CA HIS A 213 -11.08 7.09 -0.42
C HIS A 213 -11.33 6.17 -1.62
N PHE A 214 -11.07 6.65 -2.85
CA PHE A 214 -11.44 5.91 -4.06
C PHE A 214 -10.81 4.51 -4.12
N LEU A 215 -9.52 4.37 -3.75
CA LEU A 215 -8.84 3.06 -3.68
C LEU A 215 -9.25 2.16 -2.49
N LYS A 216 -10.02 2.65 -1.51
CA LYS A 216 -10.25 1.93 -0.25
C LYS A 216 -10.85 0.55 -0.44
N GLY A 217 -11.87 0.44 -1.30
CA GLY A 217 -12.52 -0.85 -1.58
C GLY A 217 -11.58 -1.89 -2.21
N LEU A 218 -10.60 -1.45 -3.01
CA LEU A 218 -9.60 -2.35 -3.60
C LEU A 218 -8.49 -2.68 -2.59
N TYR A 219 -8.05 -1.70 -1.79
CA TYR A 219 -7.12 -1.89 -0.68
C TYR A 219 -7.64 -2.94 0.32
N ASP A 220 -8.92 -2.87 0.70
CA ASP A 220 -9.52 -3.81 1.67
C ASP A 220 -9.63 -5.24 1.14
N LYS A 221 -9.81 -5.40 -0.17
CA LYS A 221 -9.83 -6.72 -0.82
C LYS A 221 -8.44 -7.34 -0.88
N LEU A 222 -7.42 -6.53 -1.21
CA LEU A 222 -6.04 -7.02 -1.40
C LEU A 222 -5.27 -7.13 -0.08
N GLY A 223 -5.56 -6.25 0.88
CA GLY A 223 -4.77 -6.07 2.10
C GLY A 223 -3.54 -5.17 1.93
N PHE A 224 -3.36 -4.56 0.75
CA PHE A 224 -2.29 -3.62 0.41
C PHE A 224 -2.72 -2.73 -0.75
N ASN A 225 -1.99 -1.63 -0.97
CA ASN A 225 -2.31 -0.70 -2.06
C ASN A 225 -1.83 -1.27 -3.42
N PRO A 226 -2.73 -1.44 -4.40
CA PRO A 226 -2.40 -2.03 -5.70
C PRO A 226 -1.44 -1.19 -6.55
N LEU A 227 -1.37 0.12 -6.31
CA LEU A 227 -0.48 1.03 -7.04
C LEU A 227 0.90 1.12 -6.41
N ASP A 228 0.98 0.96 -5.09
CA ASP A 228 2.21 1.01 -4.32
C ASP A 228 2.01 0.31 -2.97
N TYR A 229 2.51 -0.92 -2.82
CA TYR A 229 2.34 -1.70 -1.60
C TYR A 229 2.98 -1.04 -0.36
N SER A 230 3.84 -0.03 -0.55
CA SER A 230 4.51 0.70 0.53
C SER A 230 3.65 1.80 1.16
N GLU A 231 2.40 1.91 0.74
CA GLU A 231 1.47 2.95 1.18
C GLU A 231 0.20 2.36 1.80
N VAL A 232 -0.33 3.05 2.82
CA VAL A 232 -1.61 2.73 3.45
C VAL A 232 -2.68 3.65 2.89
N ILE A 233 -3.84 3.08 2.56
CA ILE A 233 -5.02 3.83 2.12
C ILE A 233 -5.96 4.03 3.31
N SER A 234 -6.17 5.29 3.67
CA SER A 234 -7.18 5.71 4.65
C SER A 234 -8.60 5.31 4.22
N GLU A 235 -9.51 5.13 5.18
CA GLU A 235 -10.94 4.96 4.90
C GLU A 235 -11.50 6.12 4.09
N ASN A 236 -11.16 7.34 4.48
CA ASN A 236 -11.63 8.57 3.88
C ASN A 236 -10.52 9.25 3.06
N GLN A 237 -10.94 9.89 1.97
CA GLN A 237 -10.07 10.81 1.25
C GLN A 237 -9.69 11.96 2.20
N PRO A 238 -8.39 12.25 2.40
CA PRO A 238 -8.00 13.44 3.15
C PRO A 238 -8.58 14.71 2.51
N GLU A 239 -8.95 15.69 3.31
CA GLU A 239 -9.32 17.03 2.81
C GLU A 239 -8.14 17.98 2.79
N LEU A 240 -7.20 17.81 3.73
CA LEU A 240 -5.97 18.58 3.84
C LEU A 240 -4.78 17.68 4.11
N GLN A 241 -3.61 18.08 3.62
CA GLN A 241 -2.31 17.50 3.93
C GLN A 241 -1.29 18.60 4.22
N ALA A 242 -0.58 18.47 5.34
CA ALA A 242 0.63 19.26 5.60
C ALA A 242 1.85 18.33 5.50
N SER A 243 2.98 18.84 5.03
CA SER A 243 4.17 18.02 4.78
C SER A 243 5.43 18.78 5.15
N PHE A 244 6.30 18.12 5.90
CA PHE A 244 7.59 18.63 6.34
C PHE A 244 8.68 17.64 5.96
N GLN A 245 9.81 18.14 5.47
CA GLN A 245 10.94 17.33 5.02
C GLN A 245 12.24 17.95 5.51
N SER A 246 13.19 17.13 5.96
CA SER A 246 14.45 17.58 6.55
C SER A 246 15.57 16.58 6.31
N ARG A 247 16.81 17.07 6.35
CA ARG A 247 18.03 16.23 6.42
C ARG A 247 18.41 15.87 7.87
N GLU A 248 17.78 16.52 8.84
CA GLU A 248 17.97 16.31 10.27
C GLU A 248 16.68 15.73 10.88
N PRO A 249 16.77 14.97 11.99
CA PRO A 249 15.60 14.41 12.66
C PRO A 249 14.55 15.47 13.00
N ILE A 250 13.28 15.19 12.66
CA ILE A 250 12.15 16.08 12.93
C ILE A 250 11.46 15.68 14.23
N THR A 251 11.90 16.25 15.33
CA THR A 251 11.26 16.13 16.65
C THR A 251 10.49 17.43 16.92
N ASP A 252 9.18 17.35 17.18
CA ASP A 252 8.31 18.50 17.54
C ASP A 252 7.85 19.46 16.43
N ILE A 253 7.19 18.93 15.40
CA ILE A 253 6.47 19.75 14.41
C ILE A 253 4.96 19.55 14.49
N GLN A 254 4.20 20.64 14.31
CA GLN A 254 2.74 20.62 14.23
C GLN A 254 2.28 21.14 12.86
N PRO A 255 1.22 20.57 12.28
CA PRO A 255 0.72 21.03 10.99
C PRO A 255 0.08 22.41 11.09
N ASN A 256 0.45 23.32 10.18
CA ASN A 256 -0.30 24.55 9.94
C ASN A 256 -1.38 24.29 8.89
N TRP A 257 -2.62 24.10 9.34
CA TRP A 257 -3.74 23.77 8.46
C TRP A 257 -4.16 24.90 7.52
N GLU A 258 -3.86 26.16 7.84
CA GLU A 258 -4.17 27.31 6.96
C GLU A 258 -3.32 27.30 5.69
N GLN A 259 -2.17 26.63 5.73
CA GLN A 259 -1.19 26.53 4.64
C GLN A 259 -1.08 25.10 4.10
N ALA A 260 -1.95 24.20 4.55
CA ALA A 260 -1.97 22.83 4.10
C ALA A 260 -2.52 22.72 2.67
N SER A 261 -2.02 21.72 1.98
CA SER A 261 -2.49 21.32 0.65
C SER A 261 -3.90 20.78 0.72
N LYS A 262 -4.79 21.30 -0.11
CA LYS A 262 -6.18 20.86 -0.18
C LYS A 262 -6.35 19.78 -1.23
N PHE A 263 -7.07 18.72 -0.89
CA PHE A 263 -7.56 17.75 -1.86
C PHE A 263 -8.85 18.26 -2.49
N VAL A 264 -8.91 18.22 -3.81
CA VAL A 264 -10.11 18.50 -4.59
C VAL A 264 -10.58 17.20 -5.21
N VAL A 265 -11.85 16.87 -4.99
CA VAL A 265 -12.48 15.65 -5.50
C VAL A 265 -13.64 16.04 -6.40
N ALA A 266 -13.55 15.70 -7.69
CA ALA A 266 -14.66 15.76 -8.62
C ALA A 266 -15.37 14.39 -8.68
N GLU A 267 -16.69 14.40 -8.81
CA GLU A 267 -17.51 13.19 -8.83
C GLU A 267 -18.36 13.10 -10.10
N ASP A 268 -18.71 11.87 -10.48
CA ASP A 268 -19.72 11.62 -11.49
C ASP A 268 -21.15 11.74 -10.93
N GLN A 269 -22.15 11.50 -11.78
CA GLN A 269 -23.58 11.53 -11.41
C GLN A 269 -23.96 10.45 -10.38
N LYS A 270 -23.12 9.42 -10.17
CA LYS A 270 -23.28 8.37 -9.16
C LYS A 270 -22.51 8.70 -7.87
N SER A 271 -22.01 9.94 -7.72
CA SER A 271 -21.20 10.38 -6.58
C SER A 271 -19.90 9.58 -6.40
N ARG A 272 -19.35 9.02 -7.49
CA ARG A 272 -18.07 8.31 -7.46
C ARG A 272 -16.93 9.29 -7.81
N PRO A 273 -15.78 9.28 -7.12
CA PRO A 273 -14.64 10.12 -7.47
C PRO A 273 -14.13 9.83 -8.89
N VAL A 274 -14.18 10.82 -9.79
CA VAL A 274 -13.62 10.73 -11.15
C VAL A 274 -12.34 11.53 -11.31
N GLU A 275 -12.11 12.48 -10.41
CA GLU A 275 -10.84 13.18 -10.31
C GLU A 275 -10.50 13.42 -8.84
N VAL A 276 -9.25 13.16 -8.47
CA VAL A 276 -8.69 13.54 -7.16
C VAL A 276 -7.40 14.30 -7.42
N SER A 277 -7.32 15.56 -7.00
CA SER A 277 -6.12 16.37 -7.17
C SER A 277 -5.66 16.99 -5.85
N VAL A 278 -4.35 17.12 -5.69
CA VAL A 278 -3.70 17.77 -4.55
C VAL A 278 -2.49 18.54 -5.03
N SER A 279 -2.40 19.82 -4.63
CA SER A 279 -1.20 20.65 -4.83
C SER A 279 -0.40 20.66 -3.54
N ILE A 280 0.71 19.93 -3.52
CA ILE A 280 1.59 19.76 -2.36
C ILE A 280 2.52 20.97 -2.26
N TYR A 281 2.38 21.69 -1.14
CA TYR A 281 3.26 22.79 -0.75
C TYR A 281 4.18 22.26 0.37
N PRO A 282 5.43 21.85 0.07
CA PRO A 282 6.38 21.58 1.14
C PRO A 282 6.69 22.90 1.86
N LYS A 283 6.41 22.99 3.16
CA LYS A 283 6.79 24.16 3.97
C LYS A 283 7.94 23.78 4.90
N ASP A 284 8.87 24.72 5.07
CA ASP A 284 10.08 24.62 5.89
C ASP A 284 11.06 23.53 5.41
N VAL A 285 11.59 23.76 4.21
CA VAL A 285 12.83 23.14 3.76
C VAL A 285 13.97 23.86 4.49
N SER A 286 14.41 23.36 5.65
CA SER A 286 15.66 23.81 6.30
C SER A 286 16.90 23.30 5.55
N ILE A 287 16.86 23.36 4.23
CA ILE A 287 17.93 22.90 3.36
C ILE A 287 18.25 24.07 2.45
N HIS A 288 19.46 24.60 2.59
CA HIS A 288 20.04 25.56 1.65
C HIS A 288 19.85 25.06 0.20
N GLY A 289 18.91 25.65 -0.53
CA GLY A 289 18.67 25.35 -1.95
C GLY A 289 17.22 25.59 -2.39
N THR A 290 17.04 26.40 -3.43
CA THR A 290 15.77 26.91 -3.97
C THR A 290 14.88 25.91 -4.74
N ASP A 291 15.08 24.59 -4.64
CA ASP A 291 14.55 23.64 -5.65
C ASP A 291 13.67 22.50 -5.13
N TYR A 292 12.96 22.64 -4.00
CA TYR A 292 11.87 21.71 -3.64
C TYR A 292 10.52 22.34 -3.98
N LEU A 293 10.26 22.24 -5.26
CA LEU A 293 9.22 22.90 -6.02
C LEU A 293 7.80 22.35 -5.74
N LEU A 294 6.75 23.08 -6.13
CA LEU A 294 5.34 22.65 -6.06
C LEU A 294 5.15 21.26 -6.72
N TRP A 295 4.76 20.24 -5.96
CA TRP A 295 4.38 18.95 -6.53
C TRP A 295 2.86 18.89 -6.57
N SER A 296 2.23 18.79 -7.74
CA SER A 296 0.81 18.42 -7.77
C SER A 296 0.65 16.98 -8.27
N SER A 297 -0.24 16.24 -7.61
CA SER A 297 -0.66 14.91 -8.04
C SER A 297 -2.14 14.97 -8.39
N MET A 298 -2.48 14.44 -9.56
CA MET A 298 -3.86 14.30 -10.03
C MET A 298 -4.08 12.86 -10.46
N TYR A 299 -5.20 12.31 -10.03
CA TYR A 299 -5.70 11.00 -10.42
C TYR A 299 -6.98 11.21 -11.19
N LYS A 300 -7.01 10.85 -12.48
CA LYS A 300 -8.25 10.77 -13.25
C LYS A 300 -8.69 9.32 -13.30
N ILE A 301 -9.92 9.07 -12.88
CA ILE A 301 -10.42 7.74 -12.58
C ILE A 301 -11.56 7.42 -13.54
N LYS A 302 -11.40 6.33 -14.29
CA LYS A 302 -12.46 5.76 -15.11
C LYS A 302 -12.94 4.46 -14.48
N TYR A 303 -14.25 4.31 -14.33
CA TYR A 303 -14.86 3.09 -13.82
C TYR A 303 -15.38 2.22 -14.95
N LYS A 304 -15.39 0.90 -14.75
CA LYS A 304 -16.20 0.01 -15.58
C LYS A 304 -17.68 0.25 -15.25
N ASP A 305 -18.50 0.36 -16.28
CA ASP A 305 -19.95 0.46 -16.16
C ASP A 305 -20.60 -0.86 -15.73
#